data_AF-A0A849Q1H8-F1
#
_entry.id   AF-A0A849Q1H8-F1
#
_cell.length_a   1.000
_cell.length_b   1.000
_cell.length_c   1.000
_cell.angle_alpha   90.00
_cell.angle_beta   90.00
_cell.angle_gamma   90.00
#
_symmetry.space_group_name_H-M   'P 1'
#
loop_
_entity.id
_entity.type
_entity.pdbx_description
1 polymer ?
#
loop_
_entity_poly.entity_id
_entity_poly.type
_entity_poly.pdbx_seq_one_letter_code
_entity_poly.pdbx_strand_id
1 'polypeptide(L)'
;MSDKVDIYDDRGTLLVSDVDINDLAPTTNAAIGKIIKDTKRTVAINLAGIEKGLATGKYGGKGRQILGRGLEYDIVGNADAIAESVANLVKVSDDDDTSVKVLGGGKQLLVQVPSSRTDAGADFVSGSTVSGAAVVETIINTFNTDMFDAPLVKGAV
;
A
#
# COMPACT_ATOMS: atom_id res chain seq x y z
N MET A 1 -30.52 30.45 -0.08
CA MET A 1 -31.12 29.15 -0.43
C MET A 1 -30.02 28.40 -1.15
N SER A 2 -29.64 27.22 -0.65
CA SER A 2 -28.73 26.32 -1.37
C SER A 2 -29.50 25.66 -2.52
N ASP A 3 -28.81 25.42 -3.63
CA ASP A 3 -29.33 24.61 -4.71
C ASP A 3 -29.59 23.18 -4.22
N LYS A 4 -30.64 22.56 -4.77
CA LYS A 4 -31.07 21.20 -4.45
C LYS A 4 -30.97 20.32 -5.68
N VAL A 5 -30.54 19.08 -5.49
CA VAL A 5 -30.32 18.11 -6.57
C VAL A 5 -30.86 16.73 -6.23
N ASP A 6 -31.20 15.97 -7.27
CA ASP A 6 -31.52 14.55 -7.18
C ASP A 6 -30.28 13.73 -7.54
N ILE A 7 -29.97 12.72 -6.74
CA ILE A 7 -28.83 11.81 -6.96
C ILE A 7 -29.35 10.53 -7.60
N TYR A 8 -28.72 10.13 -8.69
CA TYR A 8 -29.01 8.90 -9.42
C TYR A 8 -27.79 7.96 -9.37
N ASP A 9 -28.03 6.65 -9.47
CA ASP A 9 -26.98 5.65 -9.62
C ASP A 9 -26.41 5.61 -11.06
N ASP A 10 -25.43 4.74 -11.29
CA ASP A 10 -24.76 4.56 -12.60
C ASP A 10 -25.66 3.92 -13.67
N ARG A 11 -26.91 3.56 -13.32
CA ARG A 11 -27.94 3.01 -14.22
C ARG A 11 -29.09 3.97 -14.43
N GLY A 12 -29.04 5.18 -13.85
CA GLY A 12 -30.11 6.16 -13.95
C GLY A 12 -31.30 5.89 -13.03
N THR A 13 -31.12 5.08 -11.98
CA THR A 13 -32.12 4.90 -10.92
C THR A 13 -31.97 6.00 -9.88
N LEU A 14 -33.07 6.65 -9.50
CA LEU A 14 -33.07 7.66 -8.44
C LEU A 14 -32.70 7.01 -7.10
N LEU A 15 -31.67 7.54 -6.43
CA LEU A 15 -31.22 7.10 -5.11
C LEU A 15 -31.80 7.97 -3.99
N VAL A 16 -31.70 9.29 -4.13
CA VAL A 16 -32.20 10.25 -3.16
C VAL A 16 -32.54 11.56 -3.86
N SER A 17 -33.65 12.18 -3.46
CA SER A 17 -34.09 13.47 -3.98
C SER A 17 -33.85 14.61 -2.99
N ASP A 18 -33.88 15.83 -3.50
CA ASP A 18 -33.88 17.06 -2.69
C ASP A 18 -32.65 17.23 -1.77
N VAL A 19 -31.49 16.76 -2.23
CA VAL A 19 -30.21 16.86 -1.53
C VAL A 19 -29.68 18.27 -1.64
N ASP A 20 -29.26 18.87 -0.52
CA ASP A 20 -28.53 20.13 -0.52
C ASP A 20 -27.19 19.95 -1.23
N ILE A 21 -26.90 20.78 -2.23
CA ILE A 21 -25.65 20.69 -2.99
C ILE A 21 -24.39 20.73 -2.09
N ASN A 22 -24.46 21.39 -0.94
CA ASN A 22 -23.35 21.48 0.01
C ASN A 22 -23.06 20.16 0.74
N ASP A 23 -24.00 19.21 0.76
CA ASP A 23 -23.77 17.86 1.31
C ASP A 23 -22.89 17.00 0.40
N LEU A 24 -22.69 17.44 -0.86
CA LEU A 24 -21.79 16.82 -1.82
C LEU A 24 -20.40 17.47 -1.84
N ALA A 25 -20.18 18.54 -1.07
CA ALA A 25 -18.90 19.23 -1.06
C ALA A 25 -17.80 18.33 -0.44
N PRO A 26 -16.57 18.33 -0.98
CA PRO A 26 -15.47 17.49 -0.44
C PRO A 26 -15.16 17.73 1.04
N THR A 27 -15.47 18.93 1.54
CA THR A 27 -15.22 19.37 2.92
C THR A 27 -16.26 18.87 3.93
N THR A 28 -17.40 18.35 3.47
CA THR A 28 -18.55 17.94 4.31
C THR A 28 -18.94 16.49 4.05
N ASN A 29 -18.78 16.01 2.81
CA ASN A 29 -19.17 14.67 2.43
C ASN A 29 -18.20 13.61 2.98
N ALA A 30 -18.68 12.79 3.91
CA ALA A 30 -17.89 11.75 4.57
C ALA A 30 -17.32 10.70 3.60
N ALA A 31 -18.06 10.36 2.53
CA ALA A 31 -17.60 9.37 1.54
C ALA A 31 -16.44 9.93 0.71
N ILE A 32 -16.51 11.19 0.28
CA ILE A 32 -15.41 11.88 -0.43
C ILE A 32 -14.18 11.97 0.48
N GLY A 33 -14.37 12.39 1.75
CA GLY A 33 -13.29 12.44 2.73
C GLY A 33 -12.61 11.08 2.91
N LYS A 34 -13.39 10.00 3.00
CA LYS A 34 -12.87 8.63 3.08
C LYS A 34 -12.10 8.21 1.83
N ILE A 35 -12.60 8.51 0.63
CA ILE A 35 -11.92 8.19 -0.64
C ILE A 35 -10.57 8.90 -0.71
N ILE A 36 -10.50 10.19 -0.37
CA ILE A 36 -9.24 10.96 -0.35
C ILE A 36 -8.27 10.35 0.66
N LYS A 37 -8.74 10.07 1.87
CA LYS A 37 -7.94 9.46 2.95
C LYS A 37 -7.38 8.11 2.54
N ASP A 38 -8.22 7.22 1.99
CA ASP A 38 -7.82 5.90 1.53
C ASP A 38 -6.83 6.01 0.37
N THR A 39 -7.01 6.94 -0.57
CA THR A 39 -6.08 7.16 -1.68
C THR A 39 -4.69 7.57 -1.18
N LYS A 40 -4.60 8.46 -0.18
CA LYS A 40 -3.30 8.92 0.37
C LYS A 40 -2.52 7.82 1.09
N ARG A 41 -3.21 6.84 1.69
CA ARG A 41 -2.61 5.85 2.60
C ARG A 41 -2.49 4.45 2.01
N THR A 42 -2.98 4.23 0.80
CA THR A 42 -3.01 2.91 0.15
C THR A 42 -1.83 2.75 -0.81
N VAL A 43 -1.10 1.64 -0.68
CA VAL A 43 0.09 1.31 -1.47
C VAL A 43 -0.05 -0.11 -2.00
N ALA A 44 0.19 -0.28 -3.30
CA ALA A 44 0.32 -1.61 -3.91
C ALA A 44 1.79 -2.04 -3.92
N ILE A 45 2.08 -3.20 -3.34
CA ILE A 45 3.42 -3.81 -3.32
C ILE A 45 3.42 -5.00 -4.27
N ASN A 46 4.40 -5.06 -5.17
CA ASN A 46 4.52 -6.14 -6.16
C ASN A 46 5.54 -7.20 -5.69
N LEU A 47 5.10 -8.14 -4.86
CA LEU A 47 5.95 -9.22 -4.32
C LEU A 47 6.60 -10.06 -5.44
N ALA A 48 5.83 -10.42 -6.47
CA ALA A 48 6.38 -11.16 -7.62
C ALA A 48 7.44 -10.36 -8.39
N GLY A 49 7.30 -9.03 -8.44
CA GLY A 49 8.29 -8.14 -9.02
C GLY A 49 9.57 -8.07 -8.19
N ILE A 50 9.44 -7.96 -6.87
CA ILE A 50 10.57 -7.95 -5.92
C ILE A 50 11.33 -9.27 -6.01
N GLU A 51 10.64 -10.41 -5.94
CA GLU A 51 11.20 -11.75 -6.07
C GLU A 51 12.02 -11.90 -7.35
N LYS A 52 11.42 -11.55 -8.49
CA LYS A 52 12.10 -11.60 -9.79
C LYS A 52 13.29 -10.65 -9.86
N GLY A 53 13.17 -9.46 -9.28
CA GLY A 53 14.23 -8.45 -9.23
C GLY A 53 15.45 -8.99 -8.49
N LEU A 54 15.22 -9.57 -7.30
CA LEU A 54 16.22 -10.24 -6.47
C LEU A 54 16.86 -11.42 -7.20
N ALA A 55 16.08 -12.39 -7.69
CA ALA A 55 16.61 -13.59 -8.36
C ALA A 55 17.49 -13.24 -9.57
N THR A 56 17.12 -12.20 -10.32
CA THR A 56 17.84 -11.83 -11.56
C THR A 56 18.92 -10.76 -11.37
N GLY A 57 19.03 -10.15 -10.19
CA GLY A 57 19.89 -8.99 -9.94
C GLY A 57 19.46 -7.72 -10.68
N LYS A 58 18.20 -7.59 -11.08
CA LYS A 58 17.66 -6.47 -11.87
C LYS A 58 17.11 -5.37 -10.96
N TYR A 59 18.00 -4.51 -10.48
CA TYR A 59 17.70 -3.39 -9.58
C TYR A 59 17.71 -2.04 -10.32
N GLY A 60 16.91 -1.07 -9.88
CA GLY A 60 17.03 0.33 -10.34
C GLY A 60 16.43 0.67 -11.71
N GLY A 61 15.58 -0.20 -12.27
CA GLY A 61 14.75 0.12 -13.43
C GLY A 61 15.20 -0.49 -14.76
N LYS A 62 14.59 -0.03 -15.86
CA LYS A 62 14.65 -0.68 -17.17
C LYS A 62 16.10 -0.82 -17.69
N GLY A 63 16.48 -2.06 -18.02
CA GLY A 63 17.79 -2.38 -18.59
C GLY A 63 18.95 -2.41 -17.59
N ARG A 64 18.69 -2.27 -16.29
CA ARG A 64 19.71 -2.34 -15.24
C ARG A 64 19.77 -3.74 -14.65
N GLN A 65 20.99 -4.25 -14.48
CA GLN A 65 21.28 -5.54 -13.87
C GLN A 65 22.67 -5.51 -13.24
N ILE A 66 22.80 -6.06 -12.03
CA ILE A 66 24.07 -6.24 -11.33
C ILE A 66 24.37 -7.73 -11.31
N LEU A 67 25.29 -8.16 -12.16
CA LEU A 67 25.67 -9.56 -12.29
C LEU A 67 26.33 -10.08 -11.01
N GLY A 68 26.02 -11.32 -10.63
CA GLY A 68 26.54 -11.95 -9.41
C GLY A 68 25.93 -11.43 -8.11
N ARG A 69 24.91 -10.56 -8.17
CA ARG A 69 24.19 -10.03 -7.01
C ARG A 69 22.72 -10.45 -7.01
N GLY A 70 22.45 -11.70 -7.37
CA GLY A 70 21.11 -12.28 -7.31
C GLY A 70 20.84 -12.97 -5.97
N LEU A 71 19.61 -12.90 -5.48
CA LEU A 71 19.14 -13.57 -4.26
C LEU A 71 17.89 -14.39 -4.57
N GLU A 72 17.94 -15.70 -4.34
CA GLU A 72 16.82 -16.62 -4.59
C GLU A 72 15.97 -16.76 -3.32
N TYR A 73 14.90 -15.98 -3.23
CA TYR A 73 13.94 -16.00 -2.10
C TYR A 73 12.55 -16.38 -2.59
N ASP A 74 11.86 -17.26 -1.85
CA ASP A 74 10.47 -17.63 -2.13
C ASP A 74 9.49 -16.61 -1.49
N ILE A 75 9.48 -15.38 -2.01
CA ILE A 75 8.70 -14.27 -1.44
C ILE A 75 7.19 -14.51 -1.66
N VAL A 76 6.80 -14.93 -2.86
CA VAL A 76 5.40 -15.19 -3.21
C VAL A 76 4.87 -16.39 -2.42
N GLY A 77 5.67 -17.44 -2.19
CA GLY A 77 5.28 -18.58 -1.35
C GLY A 77 5.12 -18.22 0.13
N ASN A 78 5.75 -17.14 0.59
CA ASN A 78 5.66 -16.63 1.97
C ASN A 78 4.77 -15.39 2.12
N ALA A 79 3.92 -15.08 1.13
CA ALA A 79 3.17 -13.82 1.07
C ALA A 79 2.26 -13.57 2.29
N ASP A 80 1.62 -14.60 2.84
CA ASP A 80 0.75 -14.46 4.02
C ASP A 80 1.55 -14.09 5.28
N ALA A 81 2.68 -14.75 5.51
CA ALA A 81 3.57 -14.44 6.64
C ALA A 81 4.21 -13.05 6.50
N ILE A 82 4.58 -12.67 5.26
CA ILE A 82 5.08 -11.33 4.95
C ILE A 82 3.99 -10.29 5.22
N ALA A 83 2.74 -10.54 4.81
CA ALA A 83 1.62 -9.63 5.03
C ALA A 83 1.36 -9.40 6.53
N GLU A 84 1.42 -10.45 7.34
CA GLU A 84 1.28 -10.36 8.80
C GLU A 84 2.42 -9.54 9.43
N SER A 85 3.67 -9.81 9.05
CA SER A 85 4.83 -9.05 9.55
C SER A 85 4.77 -7.58 9.14
N VAL A 86 4.42 -7.30 7.88
CA VAL A 86 4.21 -5.93 7.38
C VAL A 86 3.10 -5.25 8.18
N ALA A 87 1.95 -5.91 8.42
CA ALA A 87 0.86 -5.35 9.21
C ALA A 87 1.32 -4.96 10.62
N ASN A 88 2.14 -5.81 11.25
CA ASN A 88 2.69 -5.56 12.58
C ASN A 88 3.70 -4.40 12.61
N LEU A 89 4.47 -4.19 11.54
CA LEU A 89 5.43 -3.09 11.45
C LEU A 89 4.77 -1.74 11.11
N VAL A 90 3.71 -1.74 10.29
CA VAL A 90 3.07 -0.50 9.85
C VAL A 90 2.02 0.01 10.84
N LYS A 91 1.40 -0.84 11.66
CA LYS A 91 0.44 -0.39 12.67
C LYS A 91 1.08 0.55 13.68
N VAL A 92 0.26 1.35 14.35
CA VAL A 92 0.60 2.26 15.44
C VAL A 92 0.01 1.73 16.75
N SER A 93 -1.20 1.17 16.70
CA SER A 93 -1.85 0.47 17.82
C SER A 93 -2.62 -0.75 17.31
N ASP A 94 -3.00 -1.65 18.21
CA ASP A 94 -3.72 -2.89 17.84
C ASP A 94 -5.15 -2.65 17.33
N ASP A 95 -5.72 -1.47 17.60
CA ASP A 95 -7.09 -1.06 17.27
C ASP A 95 -7.18 0.01 16.17
N ASP A 96 -6.08 0.27 15.46
CA ASP A 96 -6.05 1.27 14.38
C ASP A 96 -6.67 0.80 13.04
N ASP A 97 -6.69 1.69 12.04
CA ASP A 97 -7.27 1.42 10.72
C ASP A 97 -6.27 0.84 9.69
N THR A 98 -5.21 0.17 10.16
CA THR A 98 -4.28 -0.60 9.33
C THR A 98 -4.99 -1.74 8.61
N SER A 99 -4.69 -1.95 7.34
CA SER A 99 -5.16 -3.12 6.59
C SER A 99 -4.10 -3.57 5.60
N VAL A 100 -3.67 -4.84 5.69
CA VAL A 100 -2.78 -5.47 4.71
C VAL A 100 -3.50 -6.66 4.10
N LYS A 101 -3.65 -6.67 2.76
CA LYS A 101 -4.34 -7.74 2.04
C LYS A 101 -3.42 -8.38 1.01
N VAL A 102 -3.38 -9.71 1.00
CA VAL A 102 -2.73 -10.49 -0.06
C VAL A 102 -3.66 -10.59 -1.26
N LEU A 103 -3.13 -10.30 -2.46
CA LEU A 103 -3.87 -10.31 -3.72
C LEU A 103 -3.15 -11.19 -4.76
N GLY A 104 -3.90 -11.63 -5.77
CA GLY A 104 -3.33 -12.30 -6.95
C GLY A 104 -2.61 -13.61 -6.64
N GLY A 105 -2.99 -14.31 -5.57
CA GLY A 105 -2.32 -15.54 -5.12
C GLY A 105 -0.91 -15.31 -4.60
N GLY A 106 -0.72 -14.28 -3.76
CA GLY A 106 0.58 -13.95 -3.16
C GLY A 106 1.45 -12.98 -3.96
N LYS A 107 1.01 -12.61 -5.17
CA LYS A 107 1.83 -11.78 -6.08
C LYS A 107 1.85 -10.32 -5.70
N GLN A 108 0.84 -9.84 -4.98
CA GLN A 108 0.75 -8.45 -4.53
C GLN A 108 0.27 -8.34 -3.10
N LEU A 109 0.68 -7.25 -2.44
CA LEU A 109 0.04 -6.76 -1.22
C LEU A 109 -0.66 -5.44 -1.50
N LEU A 110 -1.86 -5.27 -0.93
CA LEU A 110 -2.50 -3.97 -0.76
C LEU A 110 -2.30 -3.54 0.69
N VAL A 111 -1.41 -2.58 0.92
CA VAL A 111 -1.10 -2.03 2.23
C VAL A 111 -1.84 -0.71 2.40
N GLN A 112 -2.69 -0.62 3.41
CA GLN A 112 -3.29 0.62 3.88
C GLN A 112 -2.67 0.93 5.23
N VAL A 113 -1.76 1.91 5.26
CA VAL A 113 -1.16 2.36 6.53
C VAL A 113 -2.23 3.01 7.40
N PRO A 114 -2.07 3.01 8.74
CA PRO A 114 -3.05 3.65 9.60
C PRO A 114 -3.01 5.16 9.37
N SER A 115 -4.19 5.75 9.45
CA SER A 115 -4.43 7.16 9.16
C SER A 115 -3.66 8.12 10.03
N SER A 116 -3.41 7.75 11.27
CA SER A 116 -2.57 8.50 12.21
C SER A 116 -1.20 8.85 11.61
N ARG A 117 -0.61 7.98 10.78
CA ARG A 117 0.66 8.25 10.09
C ARG A 117 0.52 9.32 9.00
N THR A 118 -0.57 9.28 8.22
CA THR A 118 -0.82 10.27 7.18
C THR A 118 -1.33 11.61 7.71
N ASP A 119 -1.94 11.61 8.89
CA ASP A 119 -2.44 12.82 9.56
C ASP A 119 -1.32 13.55 10.29
N ALA A 120 -0.35 12.82 10.86
CA ALA A 120 0.85 13.39 11.47
C ALA A 120 1.94 13.77 10.45
N GLY A 121 1.90 13.18 9.25
CA GLY A 121 2.85 13.47 8.18
C GLY A 121 2.58 14.81 7.50
N ALA A 122 3.63 15.45 6.98
CA ALA A 122 3.50 16.66 6.19
C ALA A 122 2.69 16.42 4.89
N ASP A 123 2.79 15.21 4.32
CA ASP A 123 2.12 14.80 3.09
C ASP A 123 1.83 13.27 3.06
N PHE A 124 1.36 12.79 1.90
CA PHE A 124 0.95 11.40 1.67
C PHE A 124 2.11 10.42 1.44
N VAL A 125 3.36 10.89 1.31
CA VAL A 125 4.53 10.04 1.03
C VAL A 125 4.82 9.11 2.22
N SER A 126 4.31 9.42 3.41
CA SER A 126 4.29 8.52 4.56
C SER A 126 3.67 7.15 4.24
N GLY A 127 2.65 7.08 3.38
CA GLY A 127 2.07 5.82 2.92
C GLY A 127 3.09 4.90 2.26
N SER A 128 3.78 5.41 1.22
CA SER A 128 4.75 4.62 0.44
C SER A 128 6.04 4.34 1.20
N THR A 129 6.56 5.32 1.94
CA THR A 129 7.84 5.17 2.67
C THR A 129 7.75 4.20 3.84
N VAL A 130 6.66 4.24 4.63
CA VAL A 130 6.43 3.29 5.72
C VAL A 130 6.19 1.88 5.18
N SER A 131 5.36 1.74 4.13
CA SER A 131 5.09 0.45 3.51
C SER A 131 6.37 -0.17 2.91
N GLY A 132 7.16 0.63 2.19
CA GLY A 132 8.43 0.17 1.61
C GLY A 132 9.44 -0.26 2.68
N ALA A 133 9.58 0.53 3.75
CA ALA A 133 10.47 0.17 4.86
C ALA A 133 10.04 -1.14 5.55
N ALA A 134 8.75 -1.30 5.82
CA ALA A 134 8.21 -2.50 6.44
C ALA A 134 8.43 -3.76 5.56
N VAL A 135 8.23 -3.65 4.25
CA VAL A 135 8.47 -4.77 3.31
C VAL A 135 9.95 -5.14 3.26
N VAL A 136 10.86 -4.16 3.22
CA VAL A 136 12.32 -4.41 3.23
C VAL A 136 12.73 -5.13 4.50
N GLU A 137 12.35 -4.61 5.66
CA GLU A 137 12.65 -5.20 6.97
C GLU A 137 12.07 -6.62 7.09
N THR A 138 10.83 -6.81 6.63
CA THR A 138 10.17 -8.11 6.63
C THR A 138 10.92 -9.13 5.79
N ILE A 139 11.33 -8.78 4.57
CA ILE A 139 12.07 -9.70 3.68
C ILE A 139 13.43 -10.03 4.29
N ILE A 140 14.16 -9.04 4.81
CA ILE A 140 15.45 -9.25 5.48
C ILE A 140 15.31 -10.26 6.62
N ASN A 141 14.30 -10.08 7.48
CA ASN A 141 14.07 -10.96 8.63
C ASN A 141 13.57 -12.35 8.22
N THR A 142 12.65 -12.44 7.26
CA THR A 142 12.06 -13.71 6.79
C THR A 142 13.12 -14.65 6.19
N PHE A 143 14.05 -14.09 5.43
CA PHE A 143 15.10 -14.86 4.74
C PHE A 143 16.47 -14.79 5.41
N ASN A 144 16.56 -14.18 6.60
CA ASN A 144 17.81 -13.96 7.32
C ASN A 144 18.91 -13.40 6.40
N THR A 145 18.58 -12.33 5.69
CA THR A 145 19.46 -11.71 4.68
C THR A 145 20.73 -11.18 5.35
N ASP A 146 21.89 -11.51 4.79
CA ASP A 146 23.17 -11.00 5.27
C ASP A 146 23.28 -9.47 5.14
N MET A 147 24.01 -8.82 6.04
CA MET A 147 24.14 -7.36 6.07
C MET A 147 24.71 -6.77 4.77
N PHE A 148 25.56 -7.53 4.04
CA PHE A 148 26.15 -7.09 2.78
C PHE A 148 25.16 -7.19 1.60
N ASP A 149 24.12 -8.01 1.74
CA ASP A 149 23.09 -8.23 0.72
C ASP A 149 21.79 -7.48 1.02
N ALA A 150 21.57 -7.01 2.27
CA ALA A 150 20.41 -6.21 2.65
C ALA A 150 20.13 -4.98 1.73
N PRO A 151 21.15 -4.24 1.24
CA PRO A 151 20.91 -3.16 0.27
C PRO A 151 20.30 -3.63 -1.06
N LEU A 152 20.47 -4.91 -1.44
CA LEU A 152 19.87 -5.48 -2.65
C LEU A 152 18.37 -5.67 -2.49
N VAL A 153 17.91 -6.10 -1.30
CA VAL A 153 16.48 -6.13 -0.95
C VAL A 153 15.89 -4.72 -1.07
N LYS A 154 16.56 -3.70 -0.52
CA LYS A 154 16.14 -2.30 -0.69
C LYS A 154 16.18 -1.83 -2.14
N GLY A 155 17.07 -2.37 -2.98
CA GLY A 155 17.14 -2.05 -4.40
C GLY A 155 16.01 -2.65 -5.23
N ALA A 156 15.40 -3.74 -4.75
CA ALA A 156 14.26 -4.41 -5.38
C ALA A 156 12.89 -3.83 -4.99
N VAL A 157 12.80 -3.16 -3.82
CA VAL A 157 11.62 -2.48 -3.28
C VAL A 157 11.62 -0.99 -3.61
#